data_AF-A0A661WUC1-F1
#
_entry.id   AF-A0A661WUC1-F1
#
_cell.length_a   1.000
_cell.length_b   1.000
_cell.length_c   1.000
_cell.angle_alpha   90.00
_cell.angle_beta   90.00
_cell.angle_gamma   90.00
#
_symmetry.space_group_name_H-M   'P 1'
#
loop_
_entity.id
_entity.type
_entity.pdbx_description
1 polymer ?
#
loop_
_entity_poly.entity_id
_entity_poly.type
_entity_poly.pdbx_seq_one_letter_code
_entity_poly.pdbx_strand_id
1 'polypeptide(L)'
;MSIALDFSNVISENIGTNHGLTVAEIEALLDKGKKVLQDLRQKAQNDELGFYKLPFQEEAISEIKTYATGAKKRFNYYVHIGIGGSALGPIALQTSLLDSYYNLSETPKMFFPDNVDPDWIHDLLKHIDPSKTLFHVVSKSGATAETAATMLYFMKYLQKALGENFYKNLLFTTDPVSGLLNEIARQYPIKCFRIPPNVGGRFSVLSPVGLVSAAISGIDIDALLKGAQQMAKICDRDDLMQNPAFLYAAIHFLYMKKNKNISVMMPYSNKLRDLADWYRQLWAESLGKRYNLKGEVVEVGQTPVKALGATDQHSQVQLYVEGPNDKVLTFLEVEQFETNEKLENHFPQIEEFNYFAGKSLAELLNAEKKATELALTNNERPNLTIRFDKVSAENVGAFFFLLEAATAFAGGLLEINAFDQPGVEQGKIATYALMGRKGYESKRKKILQQLEQKKNFVIS
;
A
#
# COMPACT_ATOMS: atom_id res chain seq x y z
N MET A 1 17.94 -5.96 8.55
CA MET A 1 17.00 -4.83 8.41
C MET A 1 17.68 -3.53 8.83
N SER A 2 17.60 -2.53 7.96
CA SER A 2 18.36 -1.28 8.03
C SER A 2 17.57 -0.13 7.42
N ILE A 3 16.28 -0.04 7.77
CA ILE A 3 15.48 1.16 7.48
C ILE A 3 15.83 2.24 8.49
N ALA A 4 15.99 3.47 8.01
CA ALA A 4 16.20 4.64 8.85
C ALA A 4 15.28 5.79 8.42
N LEU A 5 14.74 6.52 9.40
CA LEU A 5 14.00 7.76 9.17
C LEU A 5 14.93 8.94 9.42
N ASP A 6 15.20 9.71 8.38
CA ASP A 6 15.86 11.01 8.46
C ASP A 6 14.79 12.11 8.38
N PHE A 7 14.68 12.88 9.46
CA PHE A 7 13.75 14.00 9.56
C PHE A 7 14.45 15.35 9.70
N SER A 8 15.75 15.42 9.38
CA SER A 8 16.54 16.65 9.52
C SER A 8 15.93 17.83 8.75
N ASN A 9 15.37 17.60 7.56
CA ASN A 9 14.80 18.65 6.70
C ASN A 9 13.36 19.05 7.04
N VAL A 10 12.83 18.64 8.19
CA VAL A 10 11.64 19.27 8.79
C VAL A 10 11.98 20.16 9.98
N ILE A 11 13.22 20.11 10.47
CA ILE A 11 13.65 20.84 11.65
C ILE A 11 14.00 22.29 11.29
N SER A 12 13.53 23.25 12.08
CA SER A 12 13.66 24.70 11.84
C SER A 12 15.08 25.18 11.54
N GLU A 13 16.07 24.52 12.12
CA GLU A 13 17.49 24.80 11.98
C GLU A 13 18.00 24.52 10.56
N ASN A 14 17.34 23.61 9.82
CA ASN A 14 17.73 23.22 8.46
C ASN A 14 16.84 23.83 7.38
N ILE A 15 15.53 23.95 7.64
CA ILE A 15 14.55 24.40 6.65
C ILE A 15 14.09 25.86 6.82
N GLY A 16 14.41 26.49 7.95
CA GLY A 16 13.96 27.85 8.28
C GLY A 16 12.79 27.88 9.28
N THR A 17 12.67 28.99 10.01
CA THR A 17 11.74 29.12 11.16
C THR A 17 10.27 29.27 10.76
N ASN A 18 9.98 29.68 9.52
CA ASN A 18 8.60 29.90 9.06
C ASN A 18 7.84 28.59 8.85
N HIS A 19 8.53 27.56 8.39
CA HIS A 19 7.94 26.29 7.97
C HIS A 19 8.57 25.06 8.62
N GLY A 20 9.66 25.22 9.38
CA GLY A 20 10.21 24.15 10.20
C GLY A 20 9.42 23.87 11.47
N LEU A 21 9.73 22.71 12.05
CA LEU A 21 9.34 22.30 13.39
C LEU A 21 10.55 22.43 14.31
N THR A 22 10.33 22.95 15.51
CA THR A 22 11.33 22.88 16.57
C THR A 22 11.30 21.48 17.21
N VAL A 23 12.42 21.02 17.75
CA VAL A 23 12.45 19.76 18.52
C VAL A 23 11.47 19.82 19.70
N ALA A 24 11.34 20.99 20.34
CA ALA A 24 10.40 21.23 21.44
C ALA A 24 8.92 21.01 21.02
N GLU A 25 8.52 21.36 19.78
CA GLU A 25 7.16 21.07 19.28
C GLU A 25 6.89 19.56 19.18
N ILE A 26 7.90 18.77 18.82
CA ILE A 26 7.81 17.30 18.78
C ILE A 26 7.79 16.74 20.20
N GLU A 27 8.69 17.22 21.08
CA GLU A 27 8.77 16.80 22.48
C GLU A 27 7.48 17.11 23.27
N ALA A 28 6.80 18.20 22.94
CA ALA A 28 5.50 18.54 23.52
C ALA A 28 4.40 17.48 23.24
N LEU A 29 4.60 16.60 22.26
CA LEU A 29 3.69 15.49 21.97
C LEU A 29 4.04 14.20 22.72
N LEU A 30 5.16 14.11 23.44
CA LEU A 30 5.61 12.87 24.07
C LEU A 30 4.59 12.29 25.06
N ASP A 31 3.98 13.13 25.90
CA ASP A 31 2.99 12.65 26.88
C ASP A 31 1.71 12.15 26.19
N LYS A 32 1.27 12.84 25.13
CA LYS A 32 0.14 12.38 24.31
C LYS A 32 0.50 11.09 23.57
N GLY A 33 1.70 11.02 23.00
CA GLY A 33 2.23 9.85 22.31
C GLY A 33 2.32 8.62 23.21
N LYS A 34 2.76 8.78 24.46
CA LYS A 34 2.84 7.68 25.43
C LYS A 34 1.45 7.11 25.74
N LYS A 35 0.44 7.97 25.87
CA LYS A 35 -0.96 7.55 26.04
C LYS A 35 -1.47 6.81 24.81
N VAL A 36 -1.15 7.28 23.60
CA VAL A 36 -1.49 6.59 22.35
C VAL A 36 -0.81 5.23 22.28
N LEU A 37 0.49 5.13 22.58
CA LEU A 37 1.20 3.84 22.61
C LEU A 37 0.57 2.85 23.60
N GLN A 38 0.21 3.31 24.80
CA GLN A 38 -0.47 2.48 25.80
C GLN A 38 -1.85 1.99 25.31
N ASP A 39 -2.65 2.86 24.69
CA ASP A 39 -3.93 2.50 24.08
C ASP A 39 -3.75 1.47 22.94
N LEU A 40 -2.78 1.67 22.06
CA LEU A 40 -2.46 0.73 20.98
C LEU A 40 -2.04 -0.64 21.53
N ARG A 41 -1.19 -0.67 22.56
CA ARG A 41 -0.78 -1.91 23.25
C ARG A 41 -1.99 -2.61 23.87
N GLN A 42 -2.85 -1.88 24.57
CA GLN A 42 -4.04 -2.44 25.20
C GLN A 42 -4.99 -3.04 24.15
N LYS A 43 -5.25 -2.31 23.06
CA LYS A 43 -6.08 -2.81 21.94
C LYS A 43 -5.47 -4.03 21.26
N ALA A 44 -4.15 -4.08 21.11
CA ALA A 44 -3.46 -5.25 20.57
C ALA A 44 -3.56 -6.47 21.52
N GLN A 45 -3.43 -6.26 22.83
CA GLN A 45 -3.61 -7.30 23.85
C GLN A 45 -5.05 -7.84 23.88
N ASN A 46 -6.04 -6.97 23.70
CA ASN A 46 -7.46 -7.30 23.64
C ASN A 46 -7.92 -7.90 22.29
N ASP A 47 -7.00 -8.16 21.35
CA ASP A 47 -7.33 -8.65 20.01
C ASP A 47 -8.19 -7.69 19.16
N GLU A 48 -8.14 -6.40 19.43
CA GLU A 48 -8.83 -5.37 18.64
C GLU A 48 -7.99 -4.88 17.45
N LEU A 49 -6.65 -4.94 17.57
CA LEU A 49 -5.69 -4.54 16.53
C LEU A 49 -4.86 -5.73 16.06
N GLY A 50 -5.44 -6.57 15.22
CA GLY A 50 -4.81 -7.83 14.79
C GLY A 50 -3.52 -7.65 13.98
N PHE A 51 -3.32 -6.50 13.33
CA PHE A 51 -2.14 -6.29 12.48
C PHE A 51 -0.81 -6.32 13.27
N TYR A 52 -0.83 -5.94 14.55
CA TYR A 52 0.33 -6.05 15.45
C TYR A 52 0.82 -7.49 15.62
N LYS A 53 -0.07 -8.49 15.43
CA LYS A 53 0.24 -9.91 15.58
C LYS A 53 0.68 -10.57 14.27
N LEU A 54 0.40 -9.96 13.11
CA LEU A 54 0.73 -10.52 11.80
C LEU A 54 2.23 -10.84 11.62
N PRO A 55 3.19 -10.04 12.11
CA PRO A 55 4.60 -10.41 11.99
C PRO A 55 4.95 -11.75 12.63
N PHE A 56 4.16 -12.25 13.60
CA PHE A 56 4.49 -13.39 14.47
C PHE A 56 3.71 -14.68 14.14
N GLN A 57 3.12 -14.80 12.96
CA GLN A 57 2.19 -15.90 12.59
C GLN A 57 2.86 -17.19 12.04
N GLU A 58 3.68 -17.87 12.83
CA GLU A 58 4.49 -19.01 12.35
C GLU A 58 3.69 -20.15 11.67
N GLU A 59 2.54 -20.54 12.23
CA GLU A 59 1.74 -21.66 11.67
C GLU A 59 1.21 -21.35 10.27
N ALA A 60 0.69 -20.14 10.06
CA ALA A 60 0.14 -19.72 8.76
C ALA A 60 1.23 -19.71 7.68
N ILE A 61 2.47 -19.36 8.03
CA ILE A 61 3.61 -19.34 7.09
C ILE A 61 3.90 -20.74 6.54
N SER A 62 3.95 -21.74 7.42
CA SER A 62 4.26 -23.13 7.03
C SER A 62 3.23 -23.68 6.03
N GLU A 63 1.95 -23.41 6.29
CA GLU A 63 0.84 -23.78 5.42
C GLU A 63 0.94 -23.09 4.04
N ILE A 64 1.24 -21.80 4.02
CA ILE A 64 1.39 -21.00 2.79
C ILE A 64 2.55 -21.53 1.94
N LYS A 65 3.73 -21.76 2.54
CA LYS A 65 4.91 -22.26 1.82
C LYS A 65 4.68 -23.64 1.21
N THR A 66 3.99 -24.51 1.94
CA THR A 66 3.61 -25.84 1.46
C THR A 66 2.70 -25.75 0.24
N TYR A 67 1.64 -24.92 0.33
CA TYR A 67 0.73 -24.71 -0.79
C TYR A 67 1.43 -24.08 -2.01
N ALA A 68 2.28 -23.06 -1.78
CA ALA A 68 2.99 -22.35 -2.83
C ALA A 68 3.89 -23.29 -3.66
N THR A 69 4.56 -24.25 -3.00
CA THR A 69 5.39 -25.27 -3.68
C THR A 69 4.55 -26.13 -4.64
N GLY A 70 3.35 -26.53 -4.23
CA GLY A 70 2.43 -27.28 -5.09
C GLY A 70 1.87 -26.42 -6.23
N ALA A 71 1.51 -25.17 -5.93
CA ALA A 71 0.96 -24.24 -6.91
C ALA A 71 1.96 -23.94 -8.04
N LYS A 72 3.22 -23.65 -7.71
CA LYS A 72 4.30 -23.39 -8.69
C LYS A 72 4.51 -24.54 -9.68
N LYS A 73 4.34 -25.79 -9.24
CA LYS A 73 4.49 -26.98 -10.10
C LYS A 73 3.29 -27.21 -11.02
N ARG A 74 2.12 -26.69 -10.65
CA ARG A 74 0.84 -26.98 -11.31
C ARG A 74 0.40 -25.89 -12.27
N PHE A 75 0.69 -24.63 -11.96
CA PHE A 75 0.13 -23.49 -12.65
C PHE A 75 1.22 -22.68 -13.35
N ASN A 76 0.91 -22.23 -14.58
CA ASN A 76 1.77 -21.34 -15.34
C ASN A 76 1.39 -19.86 -15.13
N TYR A 77 0.17 -19.63 -14.65
CA TYR A 77 -0.40 -18.30 -14.44
C TYR A 77 -1.04 -18.23 -13.07
N TYR A 78 -0.96 -17.07 -12.45
CA TYR A 78 -1.61 -16.73 -11.21
C TYR A 78 -2.36 -15.42 -11.41
N VAL A 79 -3.65 -15.42 -11.10
CA VAL A 79 -4.52 -14.25 -11.21
C VAL A 79 -5.06 -13.93 -9.82
N HIS A 80 -4.61 -12.81 -9.27
CA HIS A 80 -5.07 -12.25 -8.00
C HIS A 80 -6.35 -11.45 -8.21
N ILE A 81 -7.47 -11.93 -7.69
CA ILE A 81 -8.75 -11.23 -7.76
C ILE A 81 -9.04 -10.60 -6.40
N GLY A 82 -8.67 -9.34 -6.25
CA GLY A 82 -8.83 -8.52 -5.05
C GLY A 82 -8.87 -7.04 -5.44
N ILE A 83 -9.22 -6.14 -4.51
CA ILE A 83 -9.23 -4.70 -4.75
C ILE A 83 -8.90 -3.93 -3.46
N GLY A 84 -8.23 -2.78 -3.60
CA GLY A 84 -7.83 -1.95 -2.47
C GLY A 84 -6.92 -2.73 -1.51
N GLY A 85 -7.36 -2.93 -0.27
CA GLY A 85 -6.53 -3.58 0.75
C GLY A 85 -6.23 -5.04 0.44
N SER A 86 -7.06 -5.69 -0.39
CA SER A 86 -6.77 -7.05 -0.87
C SER A 86 -5.92 -7.12 -2.12
N ALA A 87 -5.49 -5.99 -2.71
CA ALA A 87 -4.68 -5.98 -3.93
C ALA A 87 -3.40 -5.13 -3.83
N LEU A 88 -3.47 -3.93 -3.26
CA LEU A 88 -2.37 -2.97 -3.25
C LEU A 88 -1.14 -3.50 -2.50
N GLY A 89 -1.32 -4.18 -1.37
CA GLY A 89 -0.23 -4.85 -0.65
C GLY A 89 0.46 -5.94 -1.49
N PRO A 90 -0.29 -6.92 -2.02
CA PRO A 90 0.23 -7.90 -2.98
C PRO A 90 0.97 -7.30 -4.19
N ILE A 91 0.40 -6.26 -4.82
CA ILE A 91 1.04 -5.55 -5.95
C ILE A 91 2.35 -4.90 -5.50
N ALA A 92 2.32 -4.21 -4.36
CA ALA A 92 3.49 -3.54 -3.79
C ALA A 92 4.63 -4.53 -3.46
N LEU A 93 4.30 -5.72 -2.95
CA LEU A 93 5.25 -6.81 -2.73
C LEU A 93 5.87 -7.30 -4.05
N GLN A 94 5.03 -7.57 -5.06
CA GLN A 94 5.47 -8.04 -6.37
C GLN A 94 6.43 -7.06 -7.03
N THR A 95 6.05 -5.77 -7.11
CA THR A 95 6.85 -4.74 -7.75
C THR A 95 8.15 -4.45 -6.99
N SER A 96 8.12 -4.56 -5.66
CA SER A 96 9.31 -4.27 -4.84
C SER A 96 10.35 -5.38 -4.88
N LEU A 97 9.94 -6.64 -4.93
CA LEU A 97 10.82 -7.76 -4.58
C LEU A 97 11.16 -8.68 -5.76
N LEU A 98 10.57 -8.45 -6.93
CA LEU A 98 10.85 -9.24 -8.12
C LEU A 98 11.44 -8.38 -9.25
N ASP A 99 11.83 -9.06 -10.32
CA ASP A 99 12.28 -8.41 -11.54
C ASP A 99 11.20 -7.49 -12.14
N SER A 100 11.61 -6.35 -12.70
CA SER A 100 10.67 -5.36 -13.27
C SER A 100 9.89 -5.90 -14.47
N TYR A 101 10.40 -6.95 -15.10
CA TYR A 101 9.81 -7.66 -16.22
C TYR A 101 9.56 -9.15 -15.90
N TYR A 102 9.36 -9.49 -14.61
CA TYR A 102 9.15 -10.87 -14.12
C TYR A 102 8.26 -11.74 -15.02
N ASN A 103 7.14 -11.22 -15.52
CA ASN A 103 6.20 -11.98 -16.36
C ASN A 103 6.72 -12.33 -17.77
N LEU A 104 7.87 -11.80 -18.20
CA LEU A 104 8.51 -12.14 -19.47
C LEU A 104 9.31 -13.44 -19.38
N SER A 105 9.94 -13.72 -18.24
CA SER A 105 10.86 -14.86 -18.06
C SER A 105 10.40 -15.89 -17.03
N GLU A 106 9.60 -15.49 -16.04
CA GLU A 106 9.29 -16.33 -14.87
C GLU A 106 7.93 -17.02 -14.96
N THR A 107 7.77 -18.07 -14.16
CA THR A 107 6.53 -18.86 -14.03
C THR A 107 6.33 -19.24 -12.54
N PRO A 108 5.10 -19.11 -11.99
CA PRO A 108 3.89 -18.61 -12.65
C PRO A 108 3.96 -17.12 -12.92
N LYS A 109 3.40 -16.68 -14.05
CA LYS A 109 3.19 -15.27 -14.36
C LYS A 109 2.09 -14.72 -13.45
N MET A 110 2.33 -13.56 -12.86
CA MET A 110 1.47 -12.97 -11.83
C MET A 110 0.67 -11.80 -12.40
N PHE A 111 -0.65 -11.83 -12.27
CA PHE A 111 -1.56 -10.77 -12.71
C PHE A 111 -2.48 -10.32 -11.58
N PHE A 112 -2.75 -9.03 -11.50
CA PHE A 112 -3.54 -8.40 -10.42
C PHE A 112 -4.62 -7.49 -11.01
N PRO A 113 -5.67 -8.05 -11.66
CA PRO A 113 -6.77 -7.26 -12.20
C PRO A 113 -7.66 -6.71 -11.08
N ASP A 114 -7.27 -5.59 -10.49
CA ASP A 114 -7.94 -4.96 -9.34
C ASP A 114 -9.00 -3.92 -9.72
N ASN A 115 -9.44 -3.92 -10.99
CA ASN A 115 -10.54 -3.10 -11.50
C ASN A 115 -11.48 -3.94 -12.38
N VAL A 116 -12.73 -3.50 -12.51
CA VAL A 116 -13.78 -4.14 -13.34
C VAL A 116 -13.84 -3.56 -14.76
N ASP A 117 -12.74 -2.98 -15.22
CA ASP A 117 -12.61 -2.49 -16.59
C ASP A 117 -12.73 -3.68 -17.56
N PRO A 118 -13.77 -3.72 -18.40
CA PRO A 118 -14.01 -4.88 -19.25
C PRO A 118 -12.90 -5.12 -20.27
N ASP A 119 -12.25 -4.06 -20.79
CA ASP A 119 -11.18 -4.20 -21.78
C ASP A 119 -9.96 -4.82 -21.11
N TRP A 120 -9.60 -4.32 -19.92
CA TRP A 120 -8.47 -4.84 -19.16
C TRP A 120 -8.64 -6.32 -18.76
N ILE A 121 -9.82 -6.67 -18.25
CA ILE A 121 -10.15 -8.05 -17.87
C ILE A 121 -10.17 -8.98 -19.09
N HIS A 122 -10.73 -8.50 -20.20
CA HIS A 122 -10.82 -9.31 -21.42
C HIS A 122 -9.46 -9.51 -22.08
N ASP A 123 -8.59 -8.50 -22.08
CA ASP A 123 -7.23 -8.63 -22.61
C ASP A 123 -6.41 -9.67 -21.85
N LEU A 124 -6.56 -9.75 -20.52
CA LEU A 124 -5.89 -10.78 -19.73
C LEU A 124 -6.25 -12.21 -20.21
N LEU A 125 -7.50 -12.46 -20.60
CA LEU A 125 -7.92 -13.76 -21.13
C LEU A 125 -7.19 -14.17 -22.41
N LYS A 126 -6.67 -13.20 -23.18
CA LYS A 126 -5.89 -13.48 -24.40
C LYS A 126 -4.49 -14.00 -24.07
N HIS A 127 -4.02 -13.81 -22.84
CA HIS A 127 -2.65 -14.12 -22.41
C HIS A 127 -2.54 -15.29 -21.43
N ILE A 128 -3.65 -15.86 -20.98
CA ILE A 128 -3.66 -16.96 -20.01
C ILE A 128 -4.37 -18.20 -20.57
N ASP A 129 -3.96 -19.38 -20.10
CA ASP A 129 -4.71 -20.63 -20.28
C ASP A 129 -5.46 -20.93 -18.98
N PRO A 130 -6.80 -20.83 -18.94
CA PRO A 130 -7.58 -21.09 -17.72
C PRO A 130 -7.30 -22.44 -17.07
N SER A 131 -6.95 -23.47 -17.84
CA SER A 131 -6.63 -24.81 -17.31
C SER A 131 -5.31 -24.84 -16.53
N LYS A 132 -4.39 -23.91 -16.83
CA LYS A 132 -3.08 -23.73 -16.20
C LYS A 132 -3.01 -22.47 -15.31
N THR A 133 -4.14 -21.84 -15.02
CA THR A 133 -4.23 -20.64 -14.18
C THR A 133 -4.76 -20.95 -12.79
N LEU A 134 -4.09 -20.45 -11.75
CA LEU A 134 -4.63 -20.35 -10.40
C LEU A 134 -5.33 -18.99 -10.23
N PHE A 135 -6.63 -19.00 -9.96
CA PHE A 135 -7.39 -17.80 -9.62
C PHE A 135 -7.49 -17.70 -8.09
N HIS A 136 -6.75 -16.76 -7.51
CA HIS A 136 -6.78 -16.50 -6.08
C HIS A 136 -7.74 -15.35 -5.78
N VAL A 137 -8.91 -15.67 -5.20
CA VAL A 137 -9.94 -14.69 -4.85
C VAL A 137 -9.76 -14.23 -3.41
N VAL A 138 -9.53 -12.94 -3.23
CA VAL A 138 -9.22 -12.35 -1.92
C VAL A 138 -10.25 -11.29 -1.56
N SER A 139 -11.15 -11.65 -0.64
CA SER A 139 -12.16 -10.74 -0.09
C SER A 139 -12.54 -11.18 1.32
N LYS A 140 -12.38 -10.27 2.28
CA LYS A 140 -12.76 -10.54 3.68
C LYS A 140 -14.25 -10.81 3.82
N SER A 141 -15.10 -9.98 3.23
CA SER A 141 -16.56 -10.17 3.26
C SER A 141 -17.05 -11.26 2.30
N GLY A 142 -16.24 -11.61 1.29
CA GLY A 142 -16.64 -12.43 0.15
C GLY A 142 -17.69 -11.79 -0.76
N ALA A 143 -18.12 -10.56 -0.46
CA ALA A 143 -19.23 -9.88 -1.11
C ALA A 143 -18.83 -8.54 -1.76
N THR A 144 -17.54 -8.24 -1.82
CA THR A 144 -17.02 -7.09 -2.58
C THR A 144 -17.45 -7.23 -4.04
N ALA A 145 -18.17 -6.23 -4.57
CA ALA A 145 -18.87 -6.35 -5.85
C ALA A 145 -17.92 -6.64 -7.01
N GLU A 146 -16.79 -5.93 -7.02
CA GLU A 146 -15.73 -6.02 -8.02
C GLU A 146 -15.10 -7.42 -8.00
N THR A 147 -14.66 -7.87 -6.83
CA THR A 147 -14.08 -9.21 -6.64
C THR A 147 -15.05 -10.31 -7.04
N ALA A 148 -16.32 -10.20 -6.63
CA ALA A 148 -17.35 -11.20 -6.94
C ALA A 148 -17.68 -11.22 -8.45
N ALA A 149 -17.82 -10.05 -9.08
CA ALA A 149 -18.08 -9.93 -10.51
C ALA A 149 -16.94 -10.52 -11.35
N THR A 150 -15.70 -10.15 -11.03
CA THR A 150 -14.50 -10.66 -11.73
C THR A 150 -14.32 -12.16 -11.51
N MET A 151 -14.58 -12.67 -10.30
CA MET A 151 -14.58 -14.11 -10.05
C MET A 151 -15.61 -14.84 -10.93
N LEU A 152 -16.88 -14.38 -10.93
CA LEU A 152 -17.94 -14.98 -11.74
C LEU A 152 -17.62 -14.92 -13.25
N TYR A 153 -17.01 -13.83 -13.70
CA TYR A 153 -16.56 -13.69 -15.07
C TYR A 153 -15.54 -14.77 -15.44
N PHE A 154 -14.47 -14.94 -14.65
CA PHE A 154 -13.45 -15.98 -14.90
C PHE A 154 -13.99 -17.40 -14.70
N MET A 155 -14.94 -17.61 -13.78
CA MET A 155 -15.58 -18.92 -13.56
C MET A 155 -16.22 -19.47 -14.83
N LYS A 156 -16.85 -18.61 -15.67
CA LYS A 156 -17.39 -19.03 -16.97
C LYS A 156 -16.33 -19.69 -17.86
N TYR A 157 -15.13 -19.11 -17.91
CA TYR A 157 -14.03 -19.62 -18.73
C TYR A 157 -13.38 -20.85 -18.10
N LEU A 158 -13.24 -20.89 -16.77
CA LEU A 158 -12.79 -22.07 -16.04
C LEU A 158 -13.72 -23.27 -16.23
N GLN A 159 -15.04 -23.08 -16.12
CA GLN A 159 -16.02 -24.15 -16.34
C GLN A 159 -15.99 -24.65 -17.78
N LYS A 160 -15.86 -23.75 -18.77
CA LYS A 160 -15.70 -24.15 -20.18
C LYS A 160 -14.43 -24.98 -20.40
N ALA A 161 -13.34 -24.66 -19.70
CA ALA A 161 -12.05 -25.34 -19.87
C ALA A 161 -11.92 -26.65 -19.07
N LEU A 162 -12.53 -26.74 -17.88
CA LEU A 162 -12.29 -27.82 -16.90
C LEU A 162 -13.55 -28.61 -16.49
N GLY A 163 -14.73 -28.20 -16.96
CA GLY A 163 -16.00 -28.81 -16.58
C GLY A 163 -16.21 -28.78 -15.06
N GLU A 164 -16.61 -29.92 -14.49
CA GLU A 164 -16.87 -30.08 -13.05
C GLU A 164 -15.63 -29.84 -12.17
N ASN A 165 -14.42 -29.94 -12.73
CA ASN A 165 -13.17 -29.77 -11.99
C ASN A 165 -12.72 -28.31 -11.87
N PHE A 166 -13.52 -27.33 -12.32
CA PHE A 166 -13.17 -25.91 -12.33
C PHE A 166 -12.65 -25.39 -10.98
N TYR A 167 -13.23 -25.87 -9.87
CA TYR A 167 -12.90 -25.45 -8.52
C TYR A 167 -11.45 -25.78 -8.12
N LYS A 168 -10.81 -26.74 -8.79
CA LYS A 168 -9.41 -27.12 -8.52
C LYS A 168 -8.42 -26.01 -8.90
N ASN A 169 -8.86 -25.00 -9.65
CA ASN A 169 -8.08 -23.83 -10.06
C ASN A 169 -8.48 -22.57 -9.29
N LEU A 170 -9.29 -22.72 -8.23
CA LEU A 170 -9.65 -21.65 -7.31
C LEU A 170 -8.87 -21.79 -6.01
N LEU A 171 -8.53 -20.64 -5.44
CA LEU A 171 -8.00 -20.48 -4.10
C LEU A 171 -8.69 -19.28 -3.47
N PHE A 172 -9.10 -19.37 -2.20
CA PHE A 172 -9.71 -18.25 -1.49
C PHE A 172 -8.84 -17.77 -0.34
N THR A 173 -8.85 -16.46 -0.10
CA THR A 173 -8.42 -15.84 1.17
C THR A 173 -9.55 -14.94 1.67
N THR A 174 -10.14 -15.33 2.81
CA THR A 174 -11.38 -14.73 3.31
C THR A 174 -11.48 -14.81 4.84
N ASP A 175 -12.53 -14.25 5.43
CA ASP A 175 -12.80 -14.35 6.88
C ASP A 175 -12.91 -15.83 7.34
N PRO A 176 -12.53 -16.19 8.58
CA PRO A 176 -12.60 -17.57 9.06
C PRO A 176 -14.01 -18.14 9.20
N VAL A 177 -15.03 -17.31 9.41
CA VAL A 177 -16.38 -17.78 9.77
C VAL A 177 -17.44 -17.29 8.79
N SER A 178 -17.40 -16.02 8.46
CA SER A 178 -18.43 -15.30 7.72
C SER A 178 -18.10 -15.10 6.24
N GLY A 179 -19.09 -14.72 5.43
CA GLY A 179 -18.86 -14.29 4.04
C GLY A 179 -19.16 -15.35 2.97
N LEU A 180 -19.49 -14.86 1.78
CA LEU A 180 -20.02 -15.69 0.69
C LEU A 180 -19.00 -16.69 0.13
N LEU A 181 -17.70 -16.38 0.20
CA LEU A 181 -16.65 -17.33 -0.23
C LEU A 181 -16.63 -18.59 0.64
N ASN A 182 -16.97 -18.49 1.93
CA ASN A 182 -17.11 -19.65 2.81
C ASN A 182 -18.30 -20.53 2.43
N GLU A 183 -19.39 -19.95 1.91
CA GLU A 183 -20.52 -20.73 1.42
C GLU A 183 -20.14 -21.54 0.17
N ILE A 184 -19.40 -20.92 -0.76
CA ILE A 184 -18.88 -21.60 -1.95
C ILE A 184 -17.91 -22.73 -1.56
N ALA A 185 -16.99 -22.47 -0.63
CA ALA A 185 -16.01 -23.46 -0.16
C ALA A 185 -16.62 -24.62 0.65
N ARG A 186 -17.87 -24.52 1.10
CA ARG A 186 -18.62 -25.66 1.68
C ARG A 186 -19.19 -26.57 0.60
N GLN A 187 -19.47 -26.03 -0.58
CA GLN A 187 -20.03 -26.79 -1.72
C GLN A 187 -18.94 -27.44 -2.57
N TYR A 188 -17.78 -26.79 -2.68
CA TYR A 188 -16.62 -27.26 -3.43
C TYR A 188 -15.40 -27.33 -2.51
N PRO A 189 -14.53 -28.35 -2.63
CA PRO A 189 -13.34 -28.48 -1.78
C PRO A 189 -12.23 -27.51 -2.23
N ILE A 190 -12.49 -26.20 -2.08
CA ILE A 190 -11.59 -25.11 -2.43
C ILE A 190 -10.72 -24.78 -1.21
N LYS A 191 -9.40 -24.68 -1.43
CA LYS A 191 -8.47 -24.25 -0.39
C LYS A 191 -8.80 -22.82 0.05
N CYS A 192 -8.88 -22.59 1.36
CA CYS A 192 -9.13 -21.28 1.95
C CYS A 192 -8.04 -20.91 2.96
N PHE A 193 -7.33 -19.80 2.75
CA PHE A 193 -6.56 -19.14 3.79
C PHE A 193 -7.41 -18.11 4.54
N ARG A 194 -7.02 -17.79 5.77
CA ARG A 194 -7.85 -17.00 6.69
C ARG A 194 -7.26 -15.62 6.95
N ILE A 195 -8.08 -14.59 6.74
CA ILE A 195 -7.78 -13.23 7.17
C ILE A 195 -8.25 -13.11 8.63
N PRO A 196 -7.39 -12.71 9.58
CA PRO A 196 -7.84 -12.51 10.96
C PRO A 196 -9.02 -11.50 11.03
N PRO A 197 -10.10 -11.79 11.79
CA PRO A 197 -11.29 -10.94 11.85
C PRO A 197 -11.01 -9.50 12.32
N ASN A 198 -9.98 -9.33 13.14
CA ASN A 198 -9.52 -8.06 13.71
C ASN A 198 -8.46 -7.34 12.84
N VAL A 199 -8.23 -7.79 11.60
CA VAL A 199 -7.35 -7.11 10.63
C VAL A 199 -8.19 -6.42 9.56
N GLY A 200 -8.07 -5.10 9.46
CA GLY A 200 -8.65 -4.30 8.38
C GLY A 200 -7.93 -4.52 7.05
N GLY A 201 -8.62 -4.37 5.92
CA GLY A 201 -8.07 -4.69 4.59
C GLY A 201 -6.76 -3.95 4.29
N ARG A 202 -6.68 -2.65 4.55
CA ARG A 202 -5.47 -1.84 4.29
C ARG A 202 -4.28 -2.13 5.23
N PHE A 203 -4.50 -2.92 6.28
CA PHE A 203 -3.48 -3.40 7.24
C PHE A 203 -3.20 -4.91 7.08
N SER A 204 -3.58 -5.51 5.94
CA SER A 204 -3.58 -6.96 5.77
C SER A 204 -2.43 -7.51 4.92
N VAL A 205 -1.51 -6.66 4.45
CA VAL A 205 -0.44 -7.07 3.52
C VAL A 205 0.44 -8.19 4.09
N LEU A 206 0.71 -8.14 5.40
CA LEU A 206 1.49 -9.18 6.10
C LEU A 206 0.65 -10.41 6.49
N SER A 207 -0.64 -10.47 6.16
CA SER A 207 -1.49 -11.66 6.34
C SER A 207 -1.47 -12.55 5.08
N PRO A 208 -2.21 -13.68 5.03
CA PRO A 208 -2.31 -14.48 3.81
C PRO A 208 -2.73 -13.70 2.55
N VAL A 209 -3.35 -12.52 2.70
CA VAL A 209 -3.65 -11.59 1.60
C VAL A 209 -2.41 -11.33 0.74
N GLY A 210 -1.30 -10.86 1.34
CA GLY A 210 -0.05 -10.61 0.60
C GLY A 210 0.83 -11.85 0.51
N LEU A 211 0.96 -12.59 1.63
CA LEU A 211 1.95 -13.65 1.78
C LEU A 211 1.76 -14.82 0.79
N VAL A 212 0.53 -15.15 0.42
CA VAL A 212 0.27 -16.27 -0.50
C VAL A 212 0.82 -15.97 -1.89
N SER A 213 0.51 -14.79 -2.43
CA SER A 213 1.02 -14.39 -3.75
C SER A 213 2.54 -14.27 -3.74
N ALA A 214 3.11 -13.71 -2.67
CA ALA A 214 4.55 -13.57 -2.49
C ALA A 214 5.27 -14.94 -2.47
N ALA A 215 4.77 -15.90 -1.70
CA ALA A 215 5.35 -17.24 -1.66
C ALA A 215 5.26 -17.95 -3.02
N ILE A 216 4.14 -17.79 -3.73
CA ILE A 216 3.92 -18.37 -5.08
C ILE A 216 4.84 -17.74 -6.13
N SER A 217 5.21 -16.47 -6.01
CA SER A 217 6.16 -15.83 -6.93
C SER A 217 7.63 -15.97 -6.51
N GLY A 218 7.91 -16.60 -5.36
CA GLY A 218 9.28 -16.87 -4.92
C GLY A 218 9.89 -15.82 -3.99
N ILE A 219 9.10 -14.85 -3.53
CA ILE A 219 9.52 -13.92 -2.49
C ILE A 219 9.71 -14.69 -1.18
N ASP A 220 10.80 -14.37 -0.47
CA ASP A 220 11.10 -14.89 0.86
C ASP A 220 10.19 -14.24 1.91
N ILE A 221 9.09 -14.92 2.23
CA ILE A 221 8.10 -14.45 3.21
C ILE A 221 8.60 -14.56 4.66
N ASP A 222 9.59 -15.41 4.94
CA ASP A 222 10.20 -15.50 6.27
C ASP A 222 11.04 -14.25 6.54
N ALA A 223 11.88 -13.86 5.58
CA ALA A 223 12.64 -12.61 5.63
C ALA A 223 11.71 -11.38 5.71
N LEU A 224 10.62 -11.37 4.93
CA LEU A 224 9.62 -10.31 4.99
C LEU A 224 9.06 -10.12 6.40
N LEU A 225 8.59 -11.20 7.01
CA LEU A 225 8.00 -11.14 8.35
C LEU A 225 9.04 -10.86 9.43
N LYS A 226 10.25 -11.40 9.32
CA LYS A 226 11.37 -11.08 10.22
C LYS A 226 11.67 -9.58 10.24
N GLY A 227 11.67 -8.92 9.09
CA GLY A 227 11.81 -7.47 8.99
C GLY A 227 10.69 -6.72 9.70
N ALA A 228 9.45 -7.14 9.49
CA ALA A 228 8.29 -6.59 10.17
C ALA A 228 8.34 -6.80 11.70
N GLN A 229 8.76 -7.98 12.18
CA GLN A 229 8.92 -8.28 13.61
C GLN A 229 9.97 -7.37 14.26
N GLN A 230 11.10 -7.15 13.58
CA GLN A 230 12.14 -6.26 14.07
C GLN A 230 11.64 -4.81 14.16
N MET A 231 10.92 -4.33 13.14
CA MET A 231 10.32 -3.00 13.18
C MET A 231 9.21 -2.89 14.23
N ALA A 232 8.43 -3.94 14.46
CA ALA A 232 7.42 -3.97 15.51
C ALA A 232 8.01 -3.72 16.90
N LYS A 233 9.14 -4.36 17.21
CA LYS A 233 9.87 -4.13 18.47
C LYS A 233 10.39 -2.69 18.59
N ILE A 234 10.81 -2.08 17.49
CA ILE A 234 11.29 -0.68 17.48
C ILE A 234 10.11 0.29 17.67
N CYS A 235 8.99 0.06 16.99
CA CYS A 235 7.78 0.87 17.08
C CYS A 235 7.04 0.71 18.42
N ASP A 236 7.41 -0.29 19.23
CA ASP A 236 6.90 -0.52 20.58
C ASP A 236 7.83 0.03 21.68
N ARG A 237 8.84 0.84 21.37
CA ARG A 237 9.71 1.46 22.38
C ARG A 237 8.99 2.58 23.15
N ASP A 238 9.22 2.65 24.46
CA ASP A 238 8.70 3.72 25.33
C ASP A 238 9.41 5.07 25.11
N ASP A 239 10.68 5.04 24.69
CA ASP A 239 11.39 6.22 24.24
C ASP A 239 10.92 6.60 22.84
N LEU A 240 9.92 7.49 22.81
CA LEU A 240 9.28 7.92 21.58
C LEU A 240 10.19 8.76 20.67
N MET A 241 11.24 9.39 21.19
CA MET A 241 12.22 10.08 20.35
C MET A 241 13.12 9.10 19.58
N GLN A 242 13.11 7.81 19.95
CA GLN A 242 13.75 6.72 19.21
C GLN A 242 12.73 5.82 18.50
N ASN A 243 11.47 6.24 18.42
CA ASN A 243 10.38 5.49 17.79
C ASN A 243 10.02 6.12 16.43
N PRO A 244 10.45 5.50 15.31
CA PRO A 244 10.25 6.09 13.98
C PRO A 244 8.78 6.19 13.57
N ALA A 245 7.92 5.28 14.04
CA ALA A 245 6.48 5.35 13.78
C ALA A 245 5.85 6.56 14.48
N PHE A 246 6.21 6.79 15.75
CA PHE A 246 5.76 7.97 16.48
C PHE A 246 6.30 9.26 15.84
N LEU A 247 7.60 9.34 15.53
CA LEU A 247 8.20 10.54 14.93
C LEU A 247 7.53 10.88 13.59
N TYR A 248 7.34 9.89 12.72
CA TYR A 248 6.63 10.08 11.46
C TYR A 248 5.21 10.63 11.70
N ALA A 249 4.46 10.00 12.61
CA ALA A 249 3.11 10.45 12.95
C ALA A 249 3.05 11.86 13.55
N ALA A 250 3.96 12.17 14.48
CA ALA A 250 4.04 13.45 15.18
C ALA A 250 4.37 14.58 14.22
N ILE A 251 5.35 14.38 13.33
CA ILE A 251 5.74 15.36 12.31
C ILE A 251 4.56 15.65 11.38
N HIS A 252 3.92 14.62 10.82
CA HIS A 252 2.76 14.81 9.95
C HIS A 252 1.58 15.46 10.69
N PHE A 253 1.36 15.11 11.96
CA PHE A 253 0.33 15.73 12.80
C PHE A 253 0.58 17.23 13.02
N LEU A 254 1.81 17.63 13.32
CA LEU A 254 2.19 19.03 13.47
C LEU A 254 2.04 19.78 12.14
N TYR A 255 2.40 19.15 11.03
CA TYR A 255 2.27 19.77 9.71
C TYR A 255 0.82 19.93 9.25
N MET A 256 -0.09 19.00 9.58
CA MET A 256 -1.54 19.21 9.38
C MET A 256 -2.02 20.46 10.15
N LYS A 257 -1.53 20.67 11.38
CA LYS A 257 -1.83 21.91 12.14
C LYS A 257 -1.23 23.17 11.51
N LYS A 258 -0.15 23.04 10.73
CA LYS A 258 0.45 24.11 9.92
C LYS A 258 -0.11 24.15 8.48
N ASN A 259 -1.30 23.59 8.24
CA ASN A 259 -2.00 23.57 6.94
C ASN A 259 -1.25 22.87 5.79
N LYS A 260 -0.30 21.97 6.09
CA LYS A 260 0.31 21.09 5.07
C LYS A 260 -0.53 19.83 4.93
N ASN A 261 -1.64 19.97 4.23
CA ASN A 261 -2.65 18.91 4.13
C ASN A 261 -2.38 17.93 2.98
N ILE A 262 -1.19 17.97 2.35
CA ILE A 262 -0.76 17.00 1.34
C ILE A 262 0.49 16.26 1.83
N SER A 263 0.47 14.93 1.79
CA SER A 263 1.64 14.07 2.06
C SER A 263 2.10 13.45 0.75
N VAL A 264 3.30 13.80 0.27
CA VAL A 264 3.85 13.23 -0.95
C VAL A 264 4.79 12.10 -0.58
N MET A 265 4.59 10.89 -1.14
CA MET A 265 5.59 9.84 -1.07
C MET A 265 6.27 9.70 -2.44
N MET A 266 7.59 9.91 -2.47
CA MET A 266 8.39 9.96 -3.70
C MET A 266 9.54 8.95 -3.63
N PRO A 267 9.34 7.70 -4.06
CA PRO A 267 10.40 6.71 -4.10
C PRO A 267 11.43 7.04 -5.19
N TYR A 268 12.72 6.88 -4.89
CA TYR A 268 13.82 6.92 -5.86
C TYR A 268 14.23 5.50 -6.25
N SER A 269 13.24 4.73 -6.68
CA SER A 269 13.40 3.37 -7.20
C SER A 269 12.08 2.93 -7.84
N ASN A 270 12.14 2.44 -9.09
CA ASN A 270 10.98 1.87 -9.76
C ASN A 270 10.43 0.63 -9.05
N LYS A 271 11.27 -0.10 -8.29
CA LYS A 271 10.81 -1.25 -7.48
C LYS A 271 9.89 -0.79 -6.34
N LEU A 272 10.13 0.39 -5.76
CA LEU A 272 9.37 0.89 -4.61
C LEU A 272 8.12 1.71 -5.00
N ARG A 273 7.81 1.88 -6.29
CA ARG A 273 6.74 2.78 -6.76
C ARG A 273 5.36 2.43 -6.20
N ASP A 274 5.05 1.14 -6.05
CA ASP A 274 3.73 0.69 -5.62
C ASP A 274 3.62 0.63 -4.08
N LEU A 275 4.73 0.76 -3.35
CA LEU A 275 4.67 1.07 -1.91
C LEU A 275 3.97 2.41 -1.67
N ALA A 276 4.15 3.38 -2.58
CA ALA A 276 3.47 4.68 -2.49
C ALA A 276 1.96 4.56 -2.74
N ASP A 277 1.51 3.68 -3.63
CA ASP A 277 0.07 3.42 -3.81
C ASP A 277 -0.55 2.68 -2.62
N TRP A 278 0.17 1.71 -2.04
CA TRP A 278 -0.24 1.09 -0.79
C TRP A 278 -0.33 2.12 0.36
N TYR A 279 0.68 2.99 0.50
CA TYR A 279 0.67 4.09 1.47
C TYR A 279 -0.51 5.04 1.26
N ARG A 280 -0.85 5.36 0.00
CA ARG A 280 -1.99 6.23 -0.31
C ARG A 280 -3.27 5.69 0.28
N GLN A 281 -3.56 4.40 0.12
CA GLN A 281 -4.74 3.81 0.74
C GLN A 281 -4.63 3.84 2.27
N LEU A 282 -3.49 3.41 2.81
CA LEU A 282 -3.28 3.34 4.25
C LEU A 282 -3.53 4.70 4.92
N TRP A 283 -2.93 5.76 4.40
CA TRP A 283 -3.01 7.11 4.99
C TRP A 283 -4.37 7.75 4.75
N ALA A 284 -4.90 7.71 3.52
CA ALA A 284 -6.15 8.37 3.17
C ALA A 284 -7.36 7.78 3.90
N GLU A 285 -7.55 6.45 3.83
CA GLU A 285 -8.72 5.82 4.44
C GLU A 285 -8.68 5.82 5.97
N SER A 286 -7.46 5.81 6.55
CA SER A 286 -7.31 5.81 8.01
C SER A 286 -7.46 7.21 8.59
N LEU A 287 -6.94 8.25 7.94
CA LEU A 287 -6.87 9.59 8.53
C LEU A 287 -7.89 10.58 7.97
N GLY A 288 -8.48 10.31 6.79
CA GLY A 288 -9.57 11.10 6.22
C GLY A 288 -10.90 10.85 6.93
N LYS A 289 -11.18 11.57 8.01
CA LYS A 289 -12.32 11.32 8.89
C LYS A 289 -13.17 12.55 9.14
N ARG A 290 -14.48 12.39 8.93
CA ARG A 290 -15.47 13.41 9.27
C ARG A 290 -15.61 13.60 10.79
N TYR A 291 -15.58 12.51 11.55
CA TYR A 291 -15.85 12.53 12.98
C TYR A 291 -14.65 12.05 13.80
N ASN A 292 -14.45 12.65 14.97
CA ASN A 292 -13.52 12.13 15.99
C ASN A 292 -14.19 11.04 16.85
N LEU A 293 -13.45 10.47 17.80
CA LEU A 293 -13.92 9.41 18.70
C LEU A 293 -15.07 9.87 19.63
N LYS A 294 -15.27 11.18 19.80
CA LYS A 294 -16.40 11.76 20.57
C LYS A 294 -17.65 11.99 19.70
N GLY A 295 -17.57 11.74 18.39
CA GLY A 295 -18.65 11.99 17.44
C GLY A 295 -18.75 13.44 16.96
N GLU A 296 -17.75 14.28 17.26
CA GLU A 296 -17.70 15.68 16.83
C GLU A 296 -17.19 15.76 15.39
N VAL A 297 -17.71 16.71 14.61
CA VAL A 297 -17.26 16.94 13.23
C VAL A 297 -15.88 17.60 13.25
N VAL A 298 -14.87 16.93 12.71
CA VAL A 298 -13.49 17.40 12.60
C VAL A 298 -12.98 17.51 11.17
N GLU A 299 -13.54 16.72 10.24
CA GLU A 299 -13.19 16.72 8.81
C GLU A 299 -11.68 16.75 8.54
N VAL A 300 -10.94 15.96 9.32
CA VAL A 300 -9.49 15.91 9.28
C VAL A 300 -9.00 14.96 8.20
N GLY A 301 -7.79 15.21 7.70
CA GLY A 301 -7.09 14.33 6.79
C GLY A 301 -5.87 15.01 6.19
N GLN A 302 -5.01 14.20 5.59
CA GLN A 302 -3.89 14.66 4.79
C GLN A 302 -3.88 13.85 3.50
N THR A 303 -4.07 14.51 2.36
CA THR A 303 -4.18 13.88 1.04
C THR A 303 -2.85 13.24 0.65
N PRO A 304 -2.76 11.91 0.52
CA PRO A 304 -1.53 11.28 0.08
C PRO A 304 -1.40 11.32 -1.44
N VAL A 305 -0.24 11.75 -1.92
CA VAL A 305 0.12 11.86 -3.34
C VAL A 305 1.31 10.95 -3.63
N LYS A 306 1.23 10.20 -4.72
CA LYS A 306 2.36 9.42 -5.25
C LYS A 306 3.16 10.30 -6.21
N ALA A 307 4.49 10.25 -6.08
CA ALA A 307 5.44 10.69 -7.09
C ALA A 307 6.53 9.61 -7.27
N LEU A 308 7.37 9.72 -8.29
CA LEU A 308 8.48 8.80 -8.56
C LEU A 308 9.73 9.59 -8.96
N GLY A 309 10.82 9.43 -8.21
CA GLY A 309 12.12 9.99 -8.55
C GLY A 309 12.90 9.08 -9.50
N ALA A 310 13.60 9.60 -10.51
CA ALA A 310 13.68 11.01 -10.92
C ALA A 310 12.56 11.47 -11.88
N THR A 311 11.71 10.55 -12.37
CA THR A 311 10.70 10.82 -13.41
C THR A 311 9.84 12.07 -13.14
N ASP A 312 9.30 12.20 -11.93
CA ASP A 312 8.42 13.31 -11.54
C ASP A 312 9.16 14.59 -11.15
N GLN A 313 10.49 14.62 -11.23
CA GLN A 313 11.21 15.89 -11.34
C GLN A 313 10.79 16.65 -12.60
N HIS A 314 10.43 15.93 -13.65
CA HIS A 314 9.96 16.47 -14.93
C HIS A 314 8.43 16.58 -15.02
N SER A 315 7.73 16.56 -13.88
CA SER A 315 6.27 16.68 -13.84
C SER A 315 5.81 17.52 -12.65
N GLN A 316 6.24 17.16 -11.44
CA GLN A 316 5.67 17.70 -10.20
C GLN A 316 6.62 18.62 -9.44
N VAL A 317 7.94 18.50 -9.61
CA VAL A 317 8.90 19.26 -8.78
C VAL A 317 8.76 20.78 -8.95
N GLN A 318 8.41 21.29 -10.14
CA GLN A 318 8.04 22.70 -10.32
C GLN A 318 6.93 23.15 -9.34
N LEU A 319 5.86 22.36 -9.23
CA LEU A 319 4.76 22.62 -8.30
C LEU A 319 5.21 22.46 -6.84
N TYR A 320 6.10 21.50 -6.55
CA TYR A 320 6.55 21.25 -5.18
C TYR A 320 7.49 22.34 -4.65
N VAL A 321 8.29 22.93 -5.54
CA VAL A 321 9.25 24.00 -5.20
C VAL A 321 8.59 25.38 -5.20
N GLU A 322 7.82 25.73 -6.23
CA GLU A 322 7.31 27.11 -6.41
C GLU A 322 5.82 27.27 -6.14
N GLY A 323 5.07 26.16 -6.07
CA GLY A 323 3.63 26.19 -5.80
C GLY A 323 3.28 26.50 -4.34
N PRO A 324 2.00 26.31 -3.98
CA PRO A 324 1.54 26.44 -2.59
C PRO A 324 2.40 25.61 -1.63
N ASN A 325 2.78 26.20 -0.50
CA ASN A 325 3.52 25.50 0.54
C ASN A 325 2.51 24.74 1.43
N ASP A 326 1.95 23.65 0.91
CA ASP A 326 0.89 22.84 1.51
C ASP A 326 1.24 21.34 1.57
N LYS A 327 2.50 20.99 1.28
CA LYS A 327 3.01 19.61 1.16
C LYS A 327 4.06 19.30 2.23
N VAL A 328 4.08 18.05 2.68
CA VAL A 328 5.24 17.40 3.32
C VAL A 328 5.67 16.24 2.42
N LEU A 329 6.94 16.17 2.05
CA LEU A 329 7.46 15.14 1.16
C LEU A 329 8.23 14.07 1.94
N THR A 330 8.00 12.80 1.63
CA THR A 330 8.74 11.66 2.16
C THR A 330 9.41 10.94 0.99
N PHE A 331 10.73 11.04 0.91
CA PHE A 331 11.53 10.28 -0.04
C PHE A 331 11.72 8.84 0.43
N LEU A 332 11.67 7.88 -0.51
CA LEU A 332 12.21 6.54 -0.26
C LEU A 332 13.54 6.42 -1.00
N GLU A 333 14.64 6.44 -0.25
CA GLU A 333 16.02 6.38 -0.79
C GLU A 333 16.53 4.93 -0.76
N VAL A 334 17.25 4.51 -1.80
CA VAL A 334 17.91 3.20 -1.87
C VAL A 334 19.41 3.40 -2.06
N GLU A 335 20.22 2.93 -1.11
CA GLU A 335 21.67 3.12 -1.15
C GLU A 335 22.34 2.14 -2.13
N GLN A 336 21.97 0.87 -2.08
CA GLN A 336 22.54 -0.21 -2.88
C GLN A 336 21.49 -0.83 -3.81
N PHE A 337 21.82 -0.84 -5.10
CA PHE A 337 21.04 -1.50 -6.14
C PHE A 337 21.68 -2.85 -6.51
N GLU A 338 20.86 -3.82 -6.92
CA GLU A 338 21.33 -5.18 -7.27
C GLU A 338 22.36 -5.19 -8.40
N THR A 339 22.18 -4.33 -9.40
CA THR A 339 23.10 -4.12 -10.51
C THR A 339 23.46 -2.65 -10.58
N ASN A 340 24.76 -2.34 -10.62
CA ASN A 340 25.24 -0.98 -10.62
C ASN A 340 26.55 -0.85 -11.40
N GLU A 341 26.43 -0.92 -12.73
CA GLU A 341 27.58 -0.86 -13.64
C GLU A 341 28.04 0.58 -13.86
N LYS A 342 29.34 0.73 -14.16
CA LYS A 342 29.91 2.04 -14.53
C LYS A 342 29.64 2.33 -16.00
N LEU A 343 29.30 3.57 -16.29
CA LEU A 343 29.06 4.09 -17.62
C LEU A 343 30.40 4.25 -18.36
N GLU A 344 30.41 3.80 -19.60
CA GLU A 344 31.47 4.06 -20.56
C GLU A 344 31.04 5.18 -21.51
N ASN A 345 31.92 6.16 -21.76
CA ASN A 345 31.66 7.19 -22.76
C ASN A 345 32.20 6.75 -24.12
N HIS A 346 31.30 6.34 -25.02
CA HIS A 346 31.62 5.98 -26.41
C HIS A 346 31.65 7.19 -27.36
N PHE A 347 31.42 8.41 -26.85
CA PHE A 347 31.39 9.65 -27.62
C PHE A 347 32.28 10.73 -26.94
N PRO A 348 33.60 10.51 -26.82
CA PRO A 348 34.52 11.44 -26.13
C PRO A 348 34.61 12.84 -26.76
N GLN A 349 34.18 12.98 -28.03
CA GLN A 349 34.08 14.25 -28.72
C GLN A 349 32.96 15.17 -28.20
N ILE A 350 31.99 14.62 -27.44
CA ILE A 350 30.91 15.40 -26.81
C ILE A 350 31.34 15.67 -25.37
N GLU A 351 31.83 16.88 -25.09
CA GLU A 351 32.43 17.24 -23.80
C GLU A 351 31.44 17.06 -22.65
N GLU A 352 30.17 17.33 -22.89
CA GLU A 352 29.07 17.18 -21.93
C GLU A 352 28.83 15.73 -21.50
N PHE A 353 29.34 14.73 -22.22
CA PHE A 353 29.21 13.33 -21.82
C PHE A 353 30.37 12.84 -20.94
N ASN A 354 31.48 13.59 -20.89
CA ASN A 354 32.67 13.16 -20.18
C ASN A 354 32.46 13.01 -18.68
N TYR A 355 31.58 13.81 -18.07
CA TYR A 355 31.32 13.71 -16.63
C TYR A 355 30.57 12.45 -16.20
N PHE A 356 29.97 11.69 -17.14
CA PHE A 356 29.31 10.42 -16.86
C PHE A 356 30.30 9.24 -16.80
N ALA A 357 31.45 9.34 -17.48
CA ALA A 357 32.42 8.26 -17.54
C ALA A 357 32.87 7.84 -16.13
N GLY A 358 32.79 6.55 -15.82
CA GLY A 358 33.16 6.00 -14.51
C GLY A 358 32.15 6.25 -13.39
N LYS A 359 31.02 6.92 -13.67
CA LYS A 359 29.85 6.99 -12.79
C LYS A 359 28.84 5.90 -13.15
N SER A 360 27.89 5.62 -12.27
CA SER A 360 26.80 4.69 -12.53
C SER A 360 25.43 5.39 -12.56
N LEU A 361 24.42 4.69 -13.05
CA LEU A 361 23.03 5.18 -13.01
C LEU A 361 22.53 5.36 -11.58
N ALA A 362 22.95 4.52 -10.63
CA ALA A 362 22.58 4.71 -9.22
C ALA A 362 23.22 5.98 -8.63
N GLU A 363 24.47 6.30 -9.00
CA GLU A 363 25.12 7.54 -8.58
C GLU A 363 24.37 8.77 -9.11
N LEU A 364 23.93 8.74 -10.38
CA LEU A 364 23.11 9.81 -10.96
C LEU A 364 21.76 9.93 -10.24
N LEU A 365 21.02 8.83 -10.08
CA LEU A 365 19.71 8.82 -9.42
C LEU A 365 19.78 9.34 -7.98
N ASN A 366 20.79 8.93 -7.22
CA ASN A 366 20.98 9.39 -5.84
C ASN A 366 21.48 10.83 -5.77
N ALA A 367 22.28 11.30 -6.74
CA ALA A 367 22.63 12.72 -6.85
C ALA A 367 21.40 13.58 -7.15
N GLU A 368 20.52 13.14 -8.06
CA GLU A 368 19.27 13.79 -8.40
C GLU A 368 18.29 13.84 -7.22
N LYS A 369 18.21 12.77 -6.41
CA LYS A 369 17.46 12.77 -5.15
C LYS A 369 17.95 13.86 -4.22
N LYS A 370 19.26 13.89 -3.96
CA LYS A 370 19.89 14.86 -3.05
C LYS A 370 19.72 16.29 -3.55
N ALA A 371 19.84 16.52 -4.85
CA ALA A 371 19.62 17.83 -5.46
C ALA A 371 18.15 18.28 -5.30
N THR A 372 17.19 17.38 -5.52
CA THR A 372 15.76 17.68 -5.32
C THR A 372 15.44 17.96 -3.86
N GLU A 373 15.96 17.12 -2.95
CA GLU A 373 15.85 17.31 -1.50
C GLU A 373 16.40 18.68 -1.07
N LEU A 374 17.60 19.04 -1.53
CA LEU A 374 18.22 20.33 -1.24
C LEU A 374 17.41 21.50 -1.82
N ALA A 375 16.92 21.39 -3.06
CA ALA A 375 16.10 22.42 -3.68
C ALA A 375 14.81 22.68 -2.89
N LEU A 376 14.17 21.63 -2.38
CA LEU A 376 12.99 21.74 -1.51
C LEU A 376 13.35 22.40 -0.18
N THR A 377 14.41 21.94 0.50
CA THR A 377 14.85 22.50 1.79
C THR A 377 15.21 23.98 1.66
N ASN A 378 15.96 24.37 0.61
CA ASN A 378 16.33 25.76 0.34
C ASN A 378 15.11 26.68 0.05
N ASN A 379 13.98 26.10 -0.36
CA ASN A 379 12.73 26.80 -0.59
C ASN A 379 11.73 26.61 0.57
N GLU A 380 12.22 26.25 1.75
CA GLU A 380 11.44 26.04 2.97
C GLU A 380 10.29 25.00 2.79
N ARG A 381 10.53 23.95 2.00
CA ARG A 381 9.57 22.87 1.71
C ARG A 381 9.89 21.60 2.52
N PRO A 382 9.03 21.22 3.49
CA PRO A 382 9.36 20.21 4.48
C PRO A 382 9.45 18.83 3.84
N ASN A 383 10.56 18.16 4.12
CA ASN A 383 10.83 16.84 3.58
C ASN A 383 11.53 15.91 4.57
N LEU A 384 11.27 14.62 4.40
CA LEU A 384 11.74 13.49 5.19
C LEU A 384 12.34 12.46 4.24
N THR A 385 13.22 11.61 4.73
CA THR A 385 13.71 10.45 3.97
C THR A 385 13.58 9.17 4.79
N ILE A 386 12.95 8.15 4.21
CA ILE A 386 13.06 6.77 4.66
C ILE A 386 14.14 6.10 3.82
N ARG A 387 15.29 5.79 4.43
CA ARG A 387 16.42 5.16 3.75
C ARG A 387 16.32 3.65 3.82
N PHE A 388 16.57 3.00 2.69
CA PHE A 388 16.78 1.56 2.55
C PHE A 388 18.25 1.36 2.17
N ASP A 389 19.00 0.55 2.92
CA ASP A 389 20.33 0.11 2.47
C ASP A 389 20.25 -0.62 1.13
N LYS A 390 19.20 -1.44 0.96
CA LYS A 390 18.82 -2.08 -0.30
C LYS A 390 17.35 -2.45 -0.31
N VAL A 391 16.79 -2.69 -1.50
CA VAL A 391 15.46 -3.27 -1.61
C VAL A 391 15.55 -4.78 -1.32
N SER A 392 14.98 -5.21 -0.19
CA SER A 392 14.98 -6.61 0.25
C SER A 392 13.69 -6.94 0.98
N ALA A 393 13.36 -8.24 1.07
CA ALA A 393 12.17 -8.70 1.78
C ALA A 393 12.17 -8.18 3.23
N GLU A 394 13.28 -8.28 3.96
CA GLU A 394 13.38 -7.75 5.32
C GLU A 394 13.05 -6.24 5.39
N ASN A 395 13.61 -5.41 4.51
CA ASN A 395 13.37 -3.96 4.58
C ASN A 395 11.95 -3.58 4.13
N VAL A 396 11.39 -4.27 3.12
CA VAL A 396 10.01 -4.05 2.67
C VAL A 396 9.01 -4.44 3.77
N GLY A 397 9.27 -5.54 4.49
CA GLY A 397 8.45 -5.95 5.63
C GLY A 397 8.52 -4.96 6.79
N ALA A 398 9.71 -4.44 7.08
CA ALA A 398 9.89 -3.36 8.05
C ALA A 398 9.17 -2.08 7.64
N PHE A 399 9.20 -1.70 6.36
CA PHE A 399 8.49 -0.53 5.84
C PHE A 399 6.97 -0.64 6.04
N PHE A 400 6.37 -1.78 5.70
CA PHE A 400 4.94 -1.99 5.90
C PHE A 400 4.57 -1.80 7.37
N PHE A 401 5.27 -2.46 8.28
CA PHE A 401 4.96 -2.33 9.71
C PHE A 401 5.19 -0.91 10.23
N LEU A 402 6.27 -0.24 9.81
CA LEU A 402 6.57 1.14 10.18
C LEU A 402 5.39 2.06 9.86
N LEU A 403 4.86 2.01 8.63
CA LEU A 403 3.78 2.89 8.23
C LEU A 403 2.41 2.48 8.77
N GLU A 404 2.16 1.19 8.98
CA GLU A 404 0.97 0.72 9.70
C GLU A 404 0.96 1.28 11.13
N ALA A 405 2.07 1.15 11.86
CA ALA A 405 2.22 1.71 13.20
C ALA A 405 2.16 3.25 13.21
N ALA A 406 2.81 3.92 12.26
CA ALA A 406 2.77 5.39 12.16
C ALA A 406 1.34 5.89 11.90
N THR A 407 0.57 5.19 11.07
CA THR A 407 -0.84 5.52 10.80
C THR A 407 -1.70 5.33 12.05
N ALA A 408 -1.46 4.27 12.83
CA ALA A 408 -2.13 4.04 14.11
C ALA A 408 -1.82 5.15 15.13
N PHE A 409 -0.55 5.55 15.24
CA PHE A 409 -0.14 6.70 16.05
C PHE A 409 -0.82 8.00 15.59
N ALA A 410 -0.81 8.28 14.29
CA ALA A 410 -1.44 9.49 13.74
C ALA A 410 -2.94 9.54 14.04
N GLY A 411 -3.64 8.42 13.91
CA GLY A 411 -5.05 8.30 14.30
C GLY A 411 -5.30 8.61 15.78
N GLY A 412 -4.43 8.10 16.67
CA GLY A 412 -4.49 8.39 18.10
C GLY A 412 -4.20 9.86 18.42
N LEU A 413 -3.21 10.48 17.76
CA LEU A 413 -2.90 11.91 17.93
C LEU A 413 -4.05 12.80 17.45
N LEU A 414 -4.74 12.39 16.38
CA LEU A 414 -5.93 13.05 15.82
C LEU A 414 -7.23 12.74 16.58
N GLU A 415 -7.21 11.79 17.53
CA GLU A 415 -8.38 11.34 18.30
C GLU A 415 -9.52 10.82 17.40
N ILE A 416 -9.18 10.09 16.34
CA ILE A 416 -10.12 9.51 15.36
C ILE A 416 -10.01 7.97 15.35
N ASN A 417 -11.01 7.30 14.75
CA ASN A 417 -10.90 5.88 14.45
C ASN A 417 -10.12 5.65 13.14
N ALA A 418 -8.85 5.25 13.25
CA ALA A 418 -8.00 4.94 12.10
C ALA A 418 -8.36 3.64 11.37
N PHE A 419 -9.24 2.81 11.94
CA PHE A 419 -9.43 1.42 11.51
C PHE A 419 -10.77 1.16 10.81
N ASP A 420 -11.69 2.13 10.78
CA ASP A 420 -12.96 2.06 10.03
C ASP A 420 -12.89 2.78 8.67
N GLN A 421 -13.98 2.81 7.91
CA GLN A 421 -14.09 3.56 6.64
C GLN A 421 -15.54 3.90 6.26
N PRO A 422 -16.32 4.57 7.11
CA PRO A 422 -17.76 4.77 6.88
C PRO A 422 -18.08 5.54 5.57
N GLY A 423 -17.16 6.37 5.07
CA GLY A 423 -17.36 7.18 3.87
C GLY A 423 -17.56 6.38 2.58
N VAL A 424 -17.01 5.16 2.47
CA VAL A 424 -17.07 4.37 1.23
C VAL A 424 -18.44 3.72 1.00
N GLU A 425 -19.23 3.54 2.05
CA GLU A 425 -20.49 2.79 1.98
C GLU A 425 -21.55 3.50 1.14
N GLN A 426 -21.53 4.84 1.08
CA GLN A 426 -22.49 5.59 0.25
C GLN A 426 -22.35 5.26 -1.24
N GLY A 427 -21.11 5.18 -1.74
CA GLY A 427 -20.83 4.81 -3.13
C GLY A 427 -21.24 3.36 -3.45
N LYS A 428 -20.98 2.43 -2.51
CA LYS A 428 -21.40 1.02 -2.65
C LYS A 428 -22.92 0.90 -2.71
N ILE A 429 -23.64 1.56 -1.80
CA ILE A 429 -25.11 1.57 -1.77
C ILE A 429 -25.68 2.14 -3.08
N ALA A 430 -25.10 3.24 -3.59
CA ALA A 430 -25.52 3.82 -4.86
C ALA A 430 -25.31 2.85 -6.03
N THR A 431 -24.16 2.16 -6.06
CA THR A 431 -23.84 1.15 -7.06
C THR A 431 -24.81 -0.02 -6.99
N TYR A 432 -25.08 -0.58 -5.81
CA TYR A 432 -26.09 -1.64 -5.62
C TYR A 432 -27.47 -1.22 -6.13
N ALA A 433 -27.88 0.00 -5.83
CA ALA A 433 -29.15 0.55 -6.30
C ALA A 433 -29.19 0.63 -7.83
N LEU A 434 -28.15 1.19 -8.46
CA LEU A 434 -28.06 1.32 -9.92
C LEU A 434 -28.04 -0.04 -10.63
N MET A 435 -27.35 -1.02 -10.04
CA MET A 435 -27.30 -2.41 -10.51
C MET A 435 -28.58 -3.21 -10.23
N GLY A 436 -29.60 -2.60 -9.65
CA GLY A 436 -30.91 -3.23 -9.43
C GLY A 436 -30.91 -4.29 -8.33
N ARG A 437 -29.99 -4.21 -7.36
CA ARG A 437 -29.99 -5.12 -6.20
C ARG A 437 -31.29 -4.96 -5.42
N LYS A 438 -31.96 -6.08 -5.15
CA LYS A 438 -33.22 -6.14 -4.39
C LYS A 438 -33.08 -5.40 -3.05
N GLY A 439 -34.06 -4.55 -2.72
CA GLY A 439 -34.08 -3.74 -1.50
C GLY A 439 -33.55 -2.31 -1.64
N TYR A 440 -33.06 -1.93 -2.83
CA TYR A 440 -32.53 -0.59 -3.12
C TYR A 440 -33.37 0.20 -4.16
N GLU A 441 -34.59 -0.24 -4.48
CA GLU A 441 -35.43 0.30 -5.55
C GLU A 441 -35.74 1.79 -5.36
N SER A 442 -36.10 2.19 -4.13
CA SER A 442 -36.35 3.60 -3.77
C SER A 442 -35.09 4.47 -3.96
N LYS A 443 -33.92 3.95 -3.58
CA LYS A 443 -32.64 4.63 -3.75
C LYS A 443 -32.30 4.76 -5.24
N ARG A 444 -32.54 3.71 -6.04
CA ARG A 444 -32.33 3.71 -7.50
C ARG A 444 -33.14 4.81 -8.17
N LYS A 445 -34.43 4.92 -7.86
CA LYS A 445 -35.31 5.96 -8.41
C LYS A 445 -34.77 7.36 -8.11
N LYS A 446 -34.35 7.62 -6.86
CA LYS A 446 -33.78 8.91 -6.45
C LYS A 446 -32.48 9.23 -7.20
N ILE A 447 -31.58 8.25 -7.34
CA ILE A 447 -30.30 8.44 -8.04
C ILE A 447 -30.54 8.75 -9.52
N LEU A 448 -31.42 8.00 -10.20
CA LEU A 448 -31.73 8.23 -11.62
C LEU A 448 -32.31 9.63 -11.85
N GLN A 449 -33.17 10.13 -10.96
CA GLN A 449 -33.70 11.50 -11.04
C GLN A 449 -32.59 12.55 -10.90
N GLN A 450 -31.63 12.35 -9.98
CA GLN A 450 -30.48 13.25 -9.83
C GLN A 450 -29.57 13.23 -11.06
N LEU A 451 -29.37 12.06 -11.67
CA LEU A 451 -28.56 11.92 -12.88
C LEU A 451 -29.18 12.63 -14.08
N GLU A 452 -30.50 12.61 -14.23
CA GLU A 452 -31.17 13.40 -15.27
C GLU A 452 -30.94 14.89 -15.13
N GLN A 453 -31.01 15.43 -13.90
CA GLN A 453 -30.74 16.86 -13.66
C GLN A 453 -29.31 17.26 -14.02
N LYS A 454 -28.35 16.34 -13.87
CA LYS A 454 -26.94 16.59 -14.19
C LYS A 454 -26.67 16.66 -15.70
N LYS A 455 -27.53 16.08 -16.55
CA LYS A 455 -27.34 16.13 -18.01
C LYS A 455 -27.32 17.55 -18.56
N ASN A 456 -27.96 18.49 -17.88
CA ASN A 456 -27.95 19.92 -18.24
C ASN A 456 -26.55 20.57 -18.15
N PHE A 457 -25.59 19.90 -17.51
CA PHE A 457 -24.23 20.38 -17.34
C PHE A 457 -23.20 19.49 -18.06
N VAL A 458 -23.66 18.63 -18.99
CA VAL A 458 -22.78 17.82 -19.84
C VAL A 458 -22.59 18.58 -21.15
N ILE A 459 -21.35 19.01 -21.41
CA ILE A 459 -20.94 19.59 -22.68
C ILE A 459 -20.58 18.44 -23.62
N SER A 460 -21.27 18.38 -24.76
CA SER A 460 -21.06 17.38 -25.82
C SER A 460 -20.05 17.84 -26.85
#